data_AF-A0A8W8IB90-F1
#
_entry.id   AF-A0A8W8IB90-F1
#
_cell.length_a   1.000
_cell.length_b   1.000
_cell.length_c   1.000
_cell.angle_alpha   90.00
_cell.angle_beta   90.00
_cell.angle_gamma   90.00
#
_symmetry.space_group_name_H-M   'P 1'
#
loop_
_entity.id
_entity.type
_entity.pdbx_description
1 polymer ?
#
loop_
_entity_poly.entity_id
_entity_poly.type
_entity_poly.pdbx_seq_one_letter_code
_entity_poly.pdbx_strand_id
1 'polypeptide(L)'
;LEFLEVQQALIEAIQRRNEKILIPAISMANGSGYKKRLTLLIKKAEETLEDLRCLGGFQHPIPDLNKPIIAELMNYVSPPLIVRDIMTATFLLLGETEEELKSWEFIRLLMRTTGRNSLLQRFQRFILTEVPTEVQTKAENMFKKFTEDEVRKTSAGAASFFVWIQKVMTKPDPSPVPTDGQKRKK
;
A
#
# COMPACT_ATOMS: atom_id res chain seq x y z
N LEU A 1 0.82 5.26 34.22
CA LEU A 1 1.19 5.92 32.95
C LEU A 1 1.74 4.94 31.93
N GLU A 2 2.63 4.01 32.33
CA GLU A 2 3.31 3.07 31.43
C GLU A 2 2.42 2.29 30.46
N PHE A 3 1.22 1.83 30.87
CA PHE A 3 0.30 1.14 29.95
C PHE A 3 -0.08 2.00 28.74
N LEU A 4 -0.40 3.28 28.96
CA LEU A 4 -0.83 4.19 27.89
C LEU A 4 0.34 4.54 26.97
N GLU A 5 1.55 4.62 27.50
CA GLU A 5 2.76 4.87 26.71
C GLU A 5 3.05 3.72 25.76
N VAL A 6 3.01 2.47 26.25
CA VAL A 6 3.21 1.26 25.43
C VAL A 6 2.10 1.13 24.37
N GLN A 7 0.85 1.42 24.75
CA GLN A 7 -0.28 1.41 23.82
C GLN A 7 -0.13 2.47 22.73
N GLN A 8 0.23 3.71 23.09
CA GLN A 8 0.41 4.81 22.15
C GLN A 8 1.58 4.55 21.20
N ALA A 9 2.70 4.02 21.72
CA ALA A 9 3.85 3.64 20.90
C ALA A 9 3.49 2.58 19.85
N LEU A 10 2.68 1.58 20.21
CA LEU A 10 2.14 0.58 19.28
C LEU A 10 1.25 1.22 18.20
N ILE A 11 0.33 2.09 18.60
CA ILE A 11 -0.58 2.78 17.66
C ILE A 11 0.22 3.63 16.68
N GLU A 12 1.18 4.42 17.16
CA GLU A 12 2.04 5.22 16.31
C GLU A 12 2.91 4.36 15.39
N ALA A 13 3.46 3.26 15.90
CA ALA A 13 4.29 2.36 15.10
C ALA A 13 3.49 1.73 13.95
N ILE A 14 2.25 1.28 14.23
CA ILE A 14 1.31 0.77 13.21
C ILE A 14 0.98 1.88 12.20
N GLN A 15 0.64 3.08 12.66
CA GLN A 15 0.28 4.20 11.78
C GLN A 15 1.43 4.66 10.88
N ARG A 16 2.67 4.64 11.40
CA ARG A 16 3.86 5.04 10.65
C ARG A 16 4.34 3.96 9.68
N ARG A 17 3.88 2.70 9.83
CA ARG A 17 4.31 1.53 9.05
C ARG A 17 5.83 1.52 8.78
N ASN A 18 6.61 1.69 9.84
CA ASN A 18 8.07 1.73 9.78
C ASN A 18 8.65 0.62 10.64
N GLU A 19 9.37 -0.31 10.01
CA GLU A 19 9.99 -1.46 10.67
C GLU A 19 10.88 -1.07 11.86
N LYS A 20 11.63 0.04 11.75
CA LYS A 20 12.52 0.54 12.82
C LYS A 20 11.77 0.97 14.07
N ILE A 21 10.48 1.27 13.95
CA ILE A 21 9.61 1.70 15.07
C ILE A 21 8.68 0.55 15.49
N LEU A 22 8.22 -0.26 14.53
CA LEU A 22 7.38 -1.45 14.77
C LEU A 22 8.09 -2.50 15.61
N ILE A 23 9.32 -2.88 15.27
CA ILE A 23 10.05 -3.92 16.00
C ILE A 23 10.23 -3.55 17.48
N PRO A 24 10.75 -2.34 17.84
CA PRO A 24 10.87 -1.97 19.24
C PRO A 24 9.53 -1.87 19.96
N ALA A 25 8.48 -1.34 19.32
CA ALA A 25 7.16 -1.21 19.93
C ALA A 25 6.50 -2.56 20.24
N ILE A 26 6.61 -3.53 19.31
CA ILE A 26 6.14 -4.90 19.51
C ILE A 26 6.93 -5.58 20.64
N SER A 27 8.26 -5.43 20.65
CA SER A 27 9.11 -5.99 21.71
C SER A 27 8.77 -5.42 23.09
N MET A 28 8.56 -4.10 23.18
CA MET A 28 8.18 -3.42 24.42
C MET A 28 6.82 -3.91 24.92
N ALA A 29 5.84 -4.05 24.03
CA ALA A 29 4.51 -4.53 24.39
C ALA A 29 4.51 -6.01 24.83
N ASN A 30 5.27 -6.85 24.14
CA ASN A 30 5.45 -8.27 24.50
C ASN A 30 6.20 -8.46 25.83
N GLY A 31 7.15 -7.57 26.15
CA GLY A 31 7.88 -7.60 27.42
C GLY A 31 7.14 -6.95 28.59
N SER A 32 6.05 -6.22 28.33
CA SER A 32 5.27 -5.54 29.37
C SER A 32 4.35 -6.49 30.14
N GLY A 33 4.03 -6.14 31.39
CA GLY A 33 2.98 -6.81 32.17
C GLY A 33 1.56 -6.71 31.56
N TYR A 34 1.41 -5.92 30.48
CA TYR A 34 0.13 -5.65 29.82
C TYR A 34 -0.08 -6.43 28.53
N LYS A 35 0.85 -7.33 28.16
CA LYS A 35 0.78 -8.15 26.94
C LYS A 35 -0.61 -8.71 26.66
N LYS A 36 -1.24 -9.34 27.66
CA LYS A 36 -2.59 -9.95 27.53
C LYS A 36 -3.64 -8.94 27.07
N ARG A 37 -3.59 -7.70 27.56
CA ARG A 37 -4.52 -6.63 27.22
C ARG A 37 -4.22 -6.01 25.85
N LEU A 38 -2.97 -6.05 25.42
CA LEU A 38 -2.51 -5.51 24.13
C LEU A 38 -2.49 -6.54 23.00
N THR A 39 -2.89 -7.79 23.24
CA THR A 39 -2.80 -8.89 22.28
C THR A 39 -3.32 -8.55 20.88
N LEU A 40 -4.49 -7.89 20.77
CA LEU A 40 -5.05 -7.49 19.47
C LEU A 40 -4.20 -6.44 18.74
N LEU A 41 -3.64 -5.48 19.49
CA LEU A 41 -2.77 -4.43 18.96
C LEU A 41 -1.40 -4.99 18.56
N ILE A 42 -0.86 -5.90 19.36
CA ILE A 42 0.39 -6.62 19.05
C ILE A 42 0.20 -7.42 17.77
N LYS A 43 -0.90 -8.18 17.65
CA LYS A 43 -1.21 -8.94 16.45
C LYS A 43 -1.30 -8.04 15.21
N LYS A 44 -2.01 -6.91 15.31
CA LYS A 44 -2.11 -5.94 14.20
C LYS A 44 -0.75 -5.37 13.83
N ALA A 45 0.12 -5.09 14.80
CA ALA A 45 1.48 -4.61 14.56
C ALA A 45 2.36 -5.69 13.90
N GLU A 46 2.25 -6.95 14.31
CA GLU A 46 2.95 -8.08 13.71
C GLU A 46 2.49 -8.34 12.26
N GLU A 47 1.18 -8.29 11.99
CA GLU A 47 0.62 -8.34 10.63
C GLU A 47 1.16 -7.19 9.76
N THR A 48 1.19 -5.96 10.31
CA THR A 48 1.76 -4.79 9.62
C THR A 48 3.24 -4.96 9.31
N LEU A 49 4.01 -5.57 10.23
CA LEU A 49 5.44 -5.82 10.06
C LEU A 49 5.71 -6.89 9.00
N GLU A 50 4.91 -7.97 9.00
CA GLU A 50 5.01 -9.02 8.00
C GLU A 50 4.65 -8.47 6.61
N ASP A 51 3.59 -7.68 6.50
CA ASP A 51 3.24 -6.99 5.26
C ASP A 51 4.42 -6.14 4.75
N LEU A 52 5.08 -5.37 5.61
CA LEU A 52 6.25 -4.56 5.23
C LEU A 52 7.45 -5.40 4.74
N ARG A 53 7.64 -6.58 5.32
CA ARG A 53 8.72 -7.51 4.97
C ARG A 53 8.43 -8.28 3.69
N CYS A 54 7.19 -8.74 3.52
CA CYS A 54 6.67 -9.31 2.28
C CYS A 54 6.82 -8.34 1.11
N LEU A 55 6.68 -7.04 1.37
CA LEU A 55 6.91 -5.98 0.40
C LEU A 55 8.40 -5.61 0.21
N GLY A 56 9.34 -6.34 0.80
CA GLY A 56 10.79 -6.14 0.59
C GLY A 56 11.32 -4.78 1.06
N GLY A 57 10.71 -4.18 2.09
CA GLY A 57 11.09 -2.84 2.54
C GLY A 57 10.71 -1.74 1.55
N PHE A 58 9.79 -2.01 0.62
CA PHE A 58 9.17 -1.00 -0.22
C PHE A 58 8.38 -0.05 0.68
N GLN A 59 9.03 1.03 1.13
CA GLN A 59 8.31 2.19 1.58
C GLN A 59 7.37 2.54 0.41
N HIS A 60 6.08 2.62 0.69
CA HIS A 60 5.08 2.99 -0.30
C HIS A 60 5.09 4.50 -0.56
N PRO A 61 6.11 5.04 -1.24
CA PRO A 61 5.78 6.04 -2.21
C PRO A 61 6.19 5.56 -3.59
N ILE A 62 5.39 5.95 -4.58
CA ILE A 62 5.95 6.37 -5.87
C ILE A 62 7.14 7.26 -5.49
N PRO A 63 8.40 6.78 -5.60
CA PRO A 63 9.54 7.36 -4.87
C PRO A 63 9.69 8.84 -5.16
N ASP A 64 9.18 9.27 -6.31
CA ASP A 64 9.08 10.64 -6.73
C ASP A 64 7.64 10.95 -7.15
N LEU A 65 6.67 10.96 -6.21
CA LEU A 65 5.39 11.65 -6.46
C LEU A 65 5.65 13.16 -6.47
N ASN A 66 6.45 13.59 -7.44
CA ASN A 66 6.97 14.93 -7.54
C ASN A 66 5.89 15.83 -8.16
N LYS A 67 5.99 17.13 -7.88
CA LYS A 67 5.07 18.14 -8.42
C LYS A 67 4.92 18.03 -9.96
N PRO A 68 5.96 17.70 -10.75
CA PRO A 68 5.84 17.47 -12.19
C PRO A 68 4.88 16.33 -12.59
N ILE A 69 4.95 15.15 -11.97
CA ILE A 69 4.09 14.01 -12.30
C ILE A 69 2.62 14.35 -12.06
N ILE A 70 2.32 14.97 -10.91
CA ILE A 70 0.96 15.42 -10.62
C ILE A 70 0.55 16.52 -11.59
N ALA A 71 1.41 17.51 -11.86
CA ALA A 71 1.09 18.58 -12.81
C ALA A 71 0.77 18.05 -14.23
N GLU A 72 1.51 17.05 -14.72
CA GLU A 72 1.23 16.38 -16.00
C GLU A 72 -0.19 15.80 -16.00
N LEU A 73 -0.50 14.95 -15.01
CA LEU A 73 -1.81 14.30 -14.91
C LEU A 73 -2.96 15.31 -14.75
N MET A 74 -2.71 16.42 -14.05
CA MET A 74 -3.68 17.48 -13.83
C MET A 74 -3.99 18.30 -15.10
N ASN A 75 -3.10 18.31 -16.09
CA ASN A 75 -3.26 19.07 -17.33
C ASN A 75 -4.12 18.36 -18.38
N TYR A 76 -4.41 17.06 -18.21
CA TYR A 76 -5.35 16.37 -19.09
C TYR A 76 -6.78 16.88 -18.85
N VAL A 77 -7.33 17.60 -19.83
CA VAL A 77 -8.76 17.92 -19.90
C VAL A 77 -9.57 16.67 -20.24
N SER A 78 -9.04 15.85 -21.15
CA SER A 78 -9.55 14.52 -21.49
C SER A 78 -8.37 13.55 -21.48
N PRO A 79 -8.25 12.64 -20.49
CA PRO A 79 -7.11 11.75 -20.38
C PRO A 79 -7.16 10.65 -21.46
N PRO A 80 -6.01 10.19 -21.96
CA PRO A 80 -5.95 8.94 -22.71
C PRO A 80 -6.56 7.78 -21.91
N LEU A 81 -7.17 6.80 -22.59
CA LEU A 81 -7.83 5.68 -21.92
C LEU A 81 -6.88 4.92 -20.97
N ILE A 82 -5.63 4.69 -21.40
CA ILE A 82 -4.58 4.09 -20.57
C ILE A 82 -4.39 4.86 -19.25
N VAL A 83 -4.30 6.19 -19.33
CA VAL A 83 -4.10 7.05 -18.15
C VAL A 83 -5.31 6.95 -17.24
N ARG A 84 -6.51 7.04 -17.80
CA ARG A 84 -7.77 6.93 -17.04
C ARG A 84 -7.85 5.61 -16.30
N ASP A 85 -7.62 4.48 -16.99
CA ASP A 85 -7.74 3.14 -16.41
C ASP A 85 -6.74 2.93 -15.26
N ILE A 86 -5.51 3.43 -15.40
CA ILE A 86 -4.48 3.31 -14.36
C ILE A 86 -4.83 4.15 -13.13
N MET A 87 -5.27 5.39 -13.35
CA MET A 87 -5.64 6.26 -12.24
C MET A 87 -6.91 5.76 -11.55
N THR A 88 -7.90 5.27 -12.30
CA THR A 88 -9.11 4.62 -11.75
C THR A 88 -8.73 3.39 -10.93
N ALA A 89 -7.88 2.50 -11.45
CA ALA A 89 -7.42 1.32 -10.70
C ALA A 89 -6.69 1.72 -9.40
N THR A 90 -5.85 2.75 -9.46
CA THR A 90 -5.16 3.29 -8.28
C THR A 90 -6.15 3.72 -7.21
N PHE A 91 -7.10 4.59 -7.55
CA PHE A 91 -8.01 5.16 -6.56
C PHE A 91 -9.07 4.17 -6.08
N LEU A 92 -9.42 3.18 -6.91
CA LEU A 92 -10.25 2.06 -6.52
C LEU A 92 -9.57 1.23 -5.42
N LEU A 93 -8.27 0.93 -5.57
CA LEU A 93 -7.49 0.27 -4.51
C LEU A 93 -7.39 1.13 -3.24
N LEU A 94 -7.27 2.44 -3.39
CA LEU A 94 -7.23 3.36 -2.26
C LEU A 94 -8.60 3.59 -1.57
N GLY A 95 -9.67 2.93 -2.02
CA GLY A 95 -10.96 2.86 -1.34
C GLY A 95 -12.07 3.77 -1.90
N GLU A 96 -11.88 4.39 -3.06
CA GLU A 96 -12.96 5.14 -3.74
C GLU A 96 -13.94 4.18 -4.46
N THR A 97 -15.16 4.65 -4.70
CA THR A 97 -16.19 3.84 -5.37
C THR A 97 -16.14 3.97 -6.90
N GLU A 98 -16.67 2.97 -7.62
CA GLU A 98 -16.72 2.99 -9.08
C GLU A 98 -17.57 4.14 -9.62
N GLU A 99 -18.65 4.49 -8.91
CA GLU A 99 -19.54 5.60 -9.24
C GLU A 99 -18.79 6.94 -9.24
N GLU A 100 -17.98 7.19 -8.21
CA GLU A 100 -17.19 8.40 -8.09
C GLU A 100 -16.09 8.48 -9.16
N LEU A 101 -15.43 7.34 -9.42
CA LEU A 101 -14.32 7.23 -10.37
C LEU A 101 -14.74 7.30 -11.85
N LYS A 102 -16.04 7.31 -12.16
CA LYS A 102 -16.53 7.62 -13.51
C LYS A 102 -16.17 9.05 -13.94
N SER A 103 -16.03 9.98 -12.98
CA SER A 103 -15.69 11.37 -13.24
C SER A 103 -14.18 11.60 -13.22
N TRP A 104 -13.60 12.01 -14.35
CA TRP A 104 -12.19 12.41 -14.39
C TRP A 104 -11.92 13.62 -13.50
N GLU A 105 -12.87 14.56 -13.40
CA GLU A 105 -12.75 15.71 -12.50
C GLU A 105 -12.67 15.29 -11.03
N PHE A 106 -13.36 14.21 -10.65
CA PHE A 106 -13.23 13.64 -9.31
C PHE A 106 -11.82 13.07 -9.08
N ILE A 107 -11.29 12.31 -10.04
CA ILE A 107 -9.91 11.79 -9.97
C ILE A 107 -8.89 12.93 -9.85
N ARG A 108 -9.08 14.03 -10.60
CA ARG A 108 -8.27 15.26 -10.48
C ARG A 108 -8.36 15.90 -9.10
N LEU A 109 -9.55 15.94 -8.49
CA LEU A 109 -9.73 16.45 -7.13
C LEU A 109 -8.95 15.61 -6.11
N LEU A 110 -9.00 14.28 -6.23
CA LEU A 110 -8.26 13.38 -5.35
C LEU A 110 -6.74 13.62 -5.45
N MET A 111 -6.21 13.83 -6.66
CA MET A 111 -4.79 14.16 -6.87
C MET A 111 -4.39 15.51 -6.25
N ARG A 112 -5.31 16.49 -6.17
CA ARG A 112 -5.06 17.80 -5.55
C ARG A 112 -5.17 17.79 -4.02
N THR A 113 -5.70 16.72 -3.44
CA THR A 113 -5.97 16.68 -2.01
C THR A 113 -4.67 16.77 -1.20
N THR A 114 -4.66 17.63 -0.18
CA THR A 114 -3.51 17.86 0.70
C THR A 114 -3.74 17.38 2.13
N GLY A 115 -2.69 17.31 2.94
CA GLY A 115 -2.79 16.95 4.36
C GLY A 115 -2.99 15.45 4.58
N ARG A 116 -3.81 15.07 5.57
CA ARG A 116 -3.97 13.67 6.01
C ARG A 116 -4.58 12.74 4.96
N ASN A 117 -5.30 13.31 3.98
CA ASN A 117 -5.93 12.60 2.87
C ASN A 117 -5.15 12.79 1.56
N SER A 118 -3.96 13.40 1.62
CA SER A 118 -3.12 13.52 0.43
C SER A 118 -2.76 12.15 -0.13
N LEU A 119 -2.59 12.10 -1.44
CA LEU A 119 -2.26 10.88 -2.17
C LEU A 119 -1.03 10.16 -1.58
N LEU A 120 0.01 10.94 -1.21
CA LEU A 120 1.19 10.40 -0.53
C LEU A 120 0.85 9.73 0.81
N GLN A 121 0.01 10.37 1.64
CA GLN A 121 -0.40 9.80 2.93
C GLN A 121 -1.27 8.56 2.75
N ARG A 122 -2.09 8.50 1.69
CA ARG A 122 -2.90 7.33 1.35
C ARG A 122 -2.02 6.16 0.93
N PHE A 123 -1.02 6.39 0.08
CA PHE A 123 -0.05 5.34 -0.28
C PHE A 123 0.71 4.80 0.92
N GLN A 124 1.17 5.67 1.81
CA GLN A 124 1.88 5.24 3.03
C GLN A 124 1.04 4.32 3.93
N ARG A 125 -0.28 4.55 3.99
CA ARG A 125 -1.21 3.79 4.83
C ARG A 125 -1.88 2.62 4.09
N PHE A 126 -1.63 2.45 2.80
CA PHE A 126 -2.32 1.45 1.98
C PHE A 126 -1.92 0.02 2.34
N ILE A 127 -2.90 -0.82 2.69
CA ILE A 127 -2.70 -2.22 3.04
C ILE A 127 -3.52 -3.07 2.08
N LEU A 128 -2.87 -3.87 1.22
CA LEU A 128 -3.56 -4.68 0.22
C LEU A 128 -4.51 -5.71 0.88
N THR A 129 -4.11 -6.30 2.00
CA THR A 129 -4.89 -7.32 2.73
C THR A 129 -6.21 -6.78 3.29
N GLU A 130 -6.33 -5.46 3.48
CA GLU A 130 -7.58 -4.79 3.88
C GLU A 130 -8.51 -4.49 2.68
N VAL A 131 -8.03 -4.63 1.43
CA VAL A 131 -8.82 -4.40 0.22
C VAL A 131 -9.63 -5.66 -0.13
N PRO A 132 -10.96 -5.58 -0.35
CA PRO A 132 -11.75 -6.74 -0.75
C PRO A 132 -11.25 -7.39 -2.06
N THR A 133 -11.25 -8.72 -2.13
CA THR A 133 -10.76 -9.48 -3.30
C THR A 133 -11.45 -9.08 -4.62
N GLU A 134 -12.74 -8.73 -4.56
CA GLU A 134 -13.48 -8.23 -5.73
C GLU A 134 -12.89 -6.92 -6.26
N VAL A 135 -12.57 -5.99 -5.36
CA VAL A 135 -11.97 -4.70 -5.68
C VAL A 135 -10.57 -4.89 -6.27
N GLN A 136 -9.77 -5.80 -5.69
CA GLN A 136 -8.46 -6.17 -6.23
C GLN A 136 -8.59 -6.72 -7.66
N THR A 137 -9.49 -7.68 -7.88
CA THR A 137 -9.70 -8.30 -9.21
C THR A 137 -10.14 -7.27 -10.25
N LYS A 138 -11.03 -6.34 -9.87
CA LYS A 138 -11.50 -5.25 -10.73
C LYS A 138 -10.35 -4.31 -11.09
N ALA A 139 -9.56 -3.87 -10.12
CA ALA A 139 -8.39 -3.04 -10.36
C ALA A 139 -7.39 -3.75 -11.28
N GLU A 140 -7.12 -5.04 -11.06
CA GLU A 140 -6.25 -5.87 -11.90
C GLU A 140 -6.68 -5.88 -13.36
N ASN A 141 -7.98 -6.09 -13.60
CA ASN A 141 -8.54 -6.12 -14.95
C ASN A 141 -8.37 -4.79 -15.71
N MET A 142 -8.24 -3.66 -15.00
CA MET A 142 -8.05 -2.35 -15.64
C MET A 142 -6.63 -2.14 -16.16
N PHE A 143 -5.59 -2.59 -15.43
CA PHE A 143 -4.20 -2.32 -15.83
C PHE A 143 -3.49 -3.53 -16.44
N LYS A 144 -3.90 -4.77 -16.18
CA LYS A 144 -3.19 -5.99 -16.67
C LYS A 144 -3.08 -6.11 -18.19
N LYS A 145 -3.93 -5.36 -18.92
CA LYS A 145 -3.94 -5.29 -20.39
C LYS A 145 -2.84 -4.39 -20.97
N PHE A 146 -2.11 -3.67 -20.12
CA PHE A 146 -1.04 -2.76 -20.53
C PHE A 146 0.32 -3.23 -20.02
N THR A 147 1.36 -2.90 -20.76
CA THR A 147 2.75 -3.05 -20.36
C THR A 147 3.30 -1.74 -19.80
N GLU A 148 4.32 -1.79 -18.93
CA GLU A 148 4.94 -0.57 -18.38
C GLU A 148 5.44 0.38 -19.48
N ASP A 149 5.97 -0.17 -20.58
CA ASP A 149 6.48 0.59 -21.71
C ASP A 149 5.36 1.33 -22.48
N GLU A 150 4.22 0.68 -22.73
CA GLU A 150 3.05 1.33 -23.35
C GLU A 150 2.51 2.48 -22.50
N VAL A 151 2.45 2.26 -21.18
CA VAL A 151 2.02 3.29 -20.25
C VAL A 151 3.01 4.46 -20.26
N ARG A 152 4.31 4.18 -20.17
CA ARG A 152 5.35 5.21 -20.13
C ARG A 152 5.44 6.03 -21.40
N LYS A 153 5.24 5.40 -22.56
CA LYS A 153 5.12 6.09 -23.85
C LYS A 153 3.91 7.03 -23.91
N THR A 154 2.83 6.70 -23.19
CA THR A 154 1.61 7.51 -23.12
C THR A 154 1.71 8.64 -22.09
N SER A 155 2.19 8.32 -20.89
CA SER A 155 2.32 9.26 -19.77
C SER A 155 3.37 8.76 -18.79
N ALA A 156 4.40 9.59 -18.57
CA ALA A 156 5.41 9.31 -17.57
C ALA A 156 4.79 9.29 -16.17
N GLY A 157 3.87 10.24 -15.90
CA GLY A 157 3.09 10.26 -14.66
C GLY A 157 2.33 8.97 -14.42
N ALA A 158 1.51 8.51 -15.38
CA ALA A 158 0.73 7.29 -15.22
C ALA A 158 1.62 6.04 -15.05
N ALA A 159 2.80 6.00 -15.67
CA ALA A 159 3.74 4.89 -15.50
C ALA A 159 4.22 4.74 -14.05
N SER A 160 4.38 5.85 -13.32
CA SER A 160 4.73 5.79 -11.90
C SER A 160 3.64 5.12 -11.06
N PHE A 161 2.36 5.41 -11.36
CA PHE A 161 1.22 4.75 -10.71
C PHE A 161 1.12 3.28 -11.11
N PHE A 162 1.30 2.97 -12.39
CA PHE A 162 1.29 1.60 -12.89
C PHE A 162 2.31 0.71 -12.18
N VAL A 163 3.57 1.16 -12.07
CA VAL A 163 4.62 0.44 -11.34
C VAL A 163 4.26 0.24 -9.87
N TRP A 164 3.64 1.24 -9.24
CA TRP A 164 3.15 1.09 -7.87
C TRP A 164 2.08 0.00 -7.77
N ILE A 165 1.06 0.02 -8.64
CA ILE A 165 -0.01 -1.00 -8.63
C ILE A 165 0.57 -2.40 -8.83
N GLN A 166 1.46 -2.57 -9.82
CA GLN A 166 2.10 -3.86 -10.07
C GLN A 166 2.85 -4.36 -8.83
N LYS A 167 3.64 -3.50 -8.20
CA LYS A 167 4.42 -3.89 -7.01
C LYS A 167 3.53 -4.26 -5.83
N VAL A 168 2.46 -3.51 -5.57
CA VAL A 168 1.59 -3.83 -4.45
C VAL A 168 0.77 -5.09 -4.72
N MET A 169 0.34 -5.33 -5.97
CA MET A 169 -0.47 -6.49 -6.32
C MET A 169 0.34 -7.75 -6.65
N THR A 170 1.66 -7.63 -6.84
CA THR A 170 2.55 -8.78 -6.94
C THR A 170 2.58 -9.46 -5.59
N LYS A 171 1.87 -10.60 -5.49
CA LYS A 171 1.91 -11.44 -4.30
C LYS A 171 3.37 -11.83 -4.05
N PRO A 172 3.88 -11.70 -2.81
CA PRO A 172 5.15 -12.31 -2.46
C PRO A 172 5.02 -13.81 -2.78
N ASP A 173 5.95 -14.31 -3.57
CA ASP A 173 6.08 -15.75 -3.80
C ASP A 173 6.16 -16.42 -2.41
N PRO A 174 5.36 -17.44 -2.08
CA PRO A 174 5.52 -18.15 -0.83
C PRO A 174 6.95 -18.67 -0.78
N SER A 175 7.78 -18.07 0.07
CA SER A 175 9.15 -18.51 0.28
C SER A 175 9.14 -20.02 0.54
N PRO A 176 10.09 -20.78 -0.03
CA PRO A 176 10.07 -22.23 0.04
C PRO A 176 10.09 -22.65 1.50
N VAL A 177 9.03 -23.36 1.91
CA VAL A 177 8.93 -23.98 3.22
C VAL A 177 10.23 -24.74 3.50
N PRO A 178 10.97 -24.43 4.59
CA PRO A 178 12.11 -25.22 4.98
C PRO A 178 11.59 -26.63 5.28
N THR A 179 11.90 -27.57 4.39
CA THR A 179 11.60 -28.98 4.58
C THR A 179 12.59 -29.50 5.62
N ASP A 180 12.24 -29.30 6.89
CA ASP A 180 13.01 -29.86 7.99
C ASP A 180 12.63 -31.35 8.16
N GLY A 181 13.66 -32.19 8.01
CA GLY A 181 13.80 -33.45 8.73
C GLY A 181 12.95 -34.66 8.30
N GLN A 182 13.59 -35.58 7.56
CA GLN A 182 13.76 -37.03 7.86
C GLN A 182 13.91 -37.81 6.53
N LYS A 183 14.95 -38.61 6.29
CA LYS A 183 15.46 -39.67 7.15
C LYS A 183 16.97 -39.87 6.94
N ARG A 184 17.73 -39.86 8.04
CA ARG A 184 18.98 -40.63 8.13
C ARG A 184 18.61 -42.12 8.01
N LYS A 185 19.10 -42.80 7.00
CA LYS A 185 19.13 -44.27 6.98
C LYS A 185 20.41 -44.71 7.69
N LYS A 186 20.22 -45.62 8.65
CA LYS A 186 21.28 -46.45 9.25
C LYS A 186 21.90 -47.34 8.19
#